data_AF-A0A8B9QTU4-F1
#
_entry.id   AF-A0A8B9QTU4-F1
#
_cell.length_a   1.000
_cell.length_b   1.000
_cell.length_c   1.000
_cell.angle_alpha   90.00
_cell.angle_beta   90.00
_cell.angle_gamma   90.00
#
_symmetry.space_group_name_H-M   'P 1'
#
loop_
_entity.id
_entity.type
_entity.pdbx_description
1 polymer ?
#
loop_
_entity_poly.entity_id
_entity_poly.type
_entity_poly.pdbx_seq_one_letter_code
_entity_poly.pdbx_strand_id
1 'polypeptide(L)'
;MKACITEQSHMLFDGRLHVLSWVNDAVSQNTKYECSFISKVGNTASEVLITAEDKDSACQDGWTKEFVTWRTAINEHDKMMQNWRKTWESCNKKNSCLCTKE
;
A
#
# COMPACT_ATOMS: atom_id res chain seq x y z
N MET A 1 -25.83 -8.49 -4.25
CA MET A 1 -24.83 -9.40 -4.86
C MET A 1 -23.91 -9.87 -3.76
N LYS A 2 -23.54 -11.16 -3.73
CA LYS A 2 -22.56 -11.67 -2.76
C LYS A 2 -21.20 -11.17 -3.24
N ALA A 3 -20.58 -10.25 -2.52
CA ALA A 3 -19.30 -9.68 -2.94
C ALA A 3 -18.25 -10.81 -2.99
N CYS A 4 -17.56 -10.94 -4.13
CA CYS A 4 -16.54 -11.96 -4.29
C CYS A 4 -15.32 -11.57 -3.46
N ILE A 5 -14.91 -12.46 -2.56
CA ILE A 5 -13.71 -12.29 -1.75
C ILE A 5 -12.54 -12.78 -2.60
N THR A 6 -11.53 -11.92 -2.73
CA THR A 6 -10.25 -12.28 -3.35
C THR A 6 -9.22 -12.52 -2.26
N GLU A 7 -8.45 -13.58 -2.39
CA GLU A 7 -7.36 -13.89 -1.46
C GLU A 7 -6.04 -14.14 -2.20
N GLN A 8 -4.94 -13.81 -1.53
CA GLN A 8 -3.59 -14.11 -1.96
C GLN A 8 -2.79 -14.62 -0.76
N SER A 9 -2.00 -15.66 -0.96
CA SER A 9 -1.11 -16.21 0.07
C SER A 9 0.34 -16.21 -0.39
N HIS A 10 1.25 -15.95 0.55
CA HIS A 10 2.68 -15.93 0.32
C HIS A 10 3.42 -16.53 1.51
N MET A 11 4.27 -17.52 1.25
CA MET A 11 5.10 -18.16 2.26
C MET A 11 6.39 -17.35 2.44
N LEU A 12 6.64 -16.93 3.68
CA LEU A 12 7.84 -16.21 4.09
C LEU A 12 9.01 -17.19 4.28
N PHE A 13 10.24 -16.67 4.25
CA PHE A 13 11.47 -17.46 4.41
C PHE A 13 11.57 -18.20 5.76
N ASP A 14 10.90 -17.70 6.79
CA ASP A 14 10.85 -18.31 8.12
C ASP A 14 9.73 -19.36 8.26
N GLY A 15 9.05 -19.69 7.15
CA GLY A 15 7.96 -20.67 7.11
C GLY A 15 6.60 -20.14 7.54
N ARG A 16 6.49 -18.85 7.92
CA ARG A 16 5.18 -18.23 8.19
C ARG A 16 4.42 -18.00 6.88
N LEU A 17 3.10 -18.15 6.94
CA LEU A 17 2.21 -17.86 5.81
C LEU A 17 1.57 -16.48 6.00
N HIS A 18 1.81 -15.58 5.06
CA HIS A 18 1.08 -14.31 4.97
C HIS A 18 -0.13 -14.49 4.05
N VAL A 19 -1.32 -14.16 4.54
CA VAL A 19 -2.57 -14.22 3.77
C VAL A 19 -3.17 -12.83 3.72
N LEU A 20 -3.43 -12.35 2.51
CA LEU A 20 -4.08 -11.09 2.23
C LEU A 20 -5.43 -11.38 1.60
N SER A 21 -6.51 -10.80 2.13
CA SER A 21 -7.86 -10.98 1.61
C SER A 21 -8.53 -9.62 1.47
N TRP A 22 -9.21 -9.40 0.34
CA TRP A 22 -9.94 -8.15 0.08
C TRP A 22 -11.24 -8.41 -0.67
N VAL A 23 -12.17 -7.49 -0.49
CA VAL A 23 -13.48 -7.50 -1.14
C VAL A 23 -13.71 -6.13 -1.77
N ASN A 24 -14.28 -6.12 -2.96
CA ASN A 24 -14.75 -4.89 -3.59
C ASN A 24 -16.27 -4.85 -3.42
N ASP A 25 -16.76 -3.86 -2.67
CA ASP A 25 -18.16 -3.73 -2.32
C ASP A 25 -18.61 -2.27 -2.45
N ALA A 26 -19.86 -2.08 -2.85
CA ALA A 26 -20.47 -0.76 -3.02
C ALA A 26 -21.27 -0.40 -1.77
N VAL A 27 -20.69 0.47 -0.93
CA VAL A 27 -21.24 0.82 0.37
C VAL A 27 -22.06 2.12 0.27
N SER A 28 -23.33 2.06 0.64
CA SER A 28 -24.23 3.23 0.66
C SER A 28 -24.63 3.69 2.08
N GLN A 29 -24.28 2.91 3.10
CA GLN A 29 -24.58 3.15 4.51
C GLN A 29 -23.45 2.61 5.38
N ASN A 30 -23.40 3.02 6.65
CA ASN A 30 -22.44 2.48 7.61
C ASN A 30 -22.50 0.95 7.62
N THR A 31 -21.37 0.32 7.31
CA THR A 31 -21.28 -1.12 7.08
C THR A 31 -20.12 -1.69 7.86
N LYS A 32 -20.40 -2.78 8.58
CA LYS A 32 -19.43 -3.51 9.38
C LYS A 32 -18.89 -4.68 8.55
N TYR A 33 -17.57 -4.80 8.51
CA TYR A 33 -16.86 -5.90 7.86
C TYR A 33 -16.09 -6.72 8.91
N GLU A 34 -16.16 -8.03 8.76
CA GLU A 34 -15.39 -8.98 9.56
C GLU A 34 -14.48 -9.78 8.62
N CYS A 35 -13.19 -9.80 8.94
CA CYS A 35 -12.21 -10.66 8.29
C CYS A 35 -11.87 -11.79 9.25
N SER A 36 -12.14 -13.02 8.84
CA SER A 36 -11.94 -14.22 9.67
C SER A 36 -10.99 -15.18 9.00
N PHE A 37 -9.90 -15.50 9.71
CA PHE A 37 -8.90 -16.48 9.31
C PHE A 37 -9.14 -17.78 10.08
N ILE A 38 -9.41 -18.86 9.34
CA ILE A 38 -9.75 -20.17 9.90
C ILE A 38 -8.59 -21.12 9.62
N SER A 39 -8.06 -21.77 10.66
CA SER A 39 -6.99 -22.75 10.52
C SER A 39 -7.18 -23.93 11.45
N LYS A 40 -6.47 -25.02 11.19
CA LYS A 40 -6.52 -26.23 12.04
C LYS A 40 -6.05 -25.98 13.47
N VAL A 41 -5.18 -24.99 13.69
CA VAL A 41 -4.58 -24.68 14.99
C VAL A 41 -5.32 -23.59 15.76
N GLY A 42 -6.34 -22.98 15.14
CA GLY A 42 -7.13 -21.91 15.74
C GLY A 42 -7.65 -20.92 14.71
N ASN A 43 -8.61 -20.11 15.15
CA ASN A 43 -9.23 -19.08 14.34
C ASN A 43 -8.89 -17.71 14.92
N THR A 44 -8.78 -16.70 14.05
CA THR A 44 -8.62 -15.30 14.45
C THR A 44 -9.50 -14.45 13.56
N ALA A 45 -10.22 -13.51 14.17
CA ALA A 45 -11.09 -12.58 13.47
C ALA A 45 -10.71 -11.14 13.81
N SER A 46 -10.85 -10.26 12.83
CA SER A 46 -10.71 -8.81 12.99
C SER A 46 -11.93 -8.13 12.40
N GLU A 47 -12.33 -7.03 13.03
CA GLU A 47 -13.53 -6.29 12.65
C GLU A 47 -13.17 -4.84 12.33
N VAL A 48 -13.81 -4.30 11.29
CA VAL A 48 -13.72 -2.89 10.93
C VAL A 48 -15.11 -2.34 10.60
N LEU A 49 -15.39 -1.14 11.10
CA LEU A 49 -16.58 -0.39 10.73
C LEU A 49 -16.22 0.63 9.65
N ILE A 50 -16.82 0.51 8.47
CA ILE A 50 -16.76 1.53 7.43
C ILE A 50 -17.96 2.44 7.61
N THR A 51 -17.71 3.67 8.04
CA THR A 51 -18.72 4.72 8.09
C THR A 51 -18.88 5.29 6.68
N ALA A 52 -20.06 5.18 6.09
CA ALA A 52 -20.35 5.90 4.86
C ALA A 52 -20.45 7.38 5.22
N GLU A 53 -19.55 8.20 4.68
CA GLU A 53 -19.58 9.64 4.96
C GLU A 53 -20.94 10.21 4.58
N ASP A 54 -21.59 10.87 5.54
CA ASP A 54 -22.67 11.77 5.22
C ASP A 54 -22.07 12.90 4.37
N LYS A 55 -22.69 13.20 3.22
CA LYS A 55 -22.15 14.16 2.24
C LYS A 55 -21.94 15.57 2.83
N ASP A 56 -22.49 15.83 4.00
CA ASP A 56 -22.45 17.10 4.72
C ASP A 56 -21.48 17.12 5.93
N SER A 57 -20.66 16.09 6.14
CA SER A 57 -19.77 16.03 7.31
C SER A 57 -18.41 16.71 7.09
N ALA A 58 -17.93 17.44 8.10
CA ALA A 58 -16.63 18.12 8.15
C ALA A 58 -15.39 17.20 8.00
N CYS A 59 -15.59 15.88 7.87
CA CYS A 59 -14.57 14.86 7.68
C CYS A 59 -13.81 14.99 6.35
N GLN A 60 -14.48 15.49 5.30
CA GLN A 60 -13.89 15.73 3.97
C GLN A 60 -12.68 16.67 4.02
N ASP A 61 -12.69 17.69 4.90
CA ASP A 61 -11.60 18.67 4.99
C ASP A 61 -10.33 18.07 5.62
N GLY A 62 -10.50 17.24 6.65
CA GLY A 62 -9.40 16.52 7.31
C GLY A 62 -8.72 15.49 6.39
N TRP A 63 -9.52 14.65 5.72
CA TRP A 63 -9.02 13.66 4.77
C TRP A 63 -8.29 14.30 3.59
N THR A 64 -8.81 15.42 3.07
CA THR A 64 -8.17 16.15 1.96
C THR A 64 -6.77 16.63 2.36
N LYS A 65 -6.59 17.10 3.60
CA LYS A 65 -5.29 17.54 4.10
C LYS A 65 -4.31 16.39 4.27
N GLU A 66 -4.72 15.30 4.92
CA GLU A 66 -3.86 14.12 5.09
C GLU A 66 -3.46 13.51 3.75
N PHE A 67 -4.40 13.40 2.82
CA PHE A 67 -4.13 12.92 1.46
C PHE A 67 -3.11 13.80 0.74
N VAL A 68 -3.21 15.14 0.85
CA VAL A 68 -2.24 16.07 0.26
C VAL A 68 -0.85 15.89 0.87
N THR A 69 -0.75 15.68 2.18
CA THR A 69 0.52 15.41 2.86
C THR A 69 1.14 14.10 2.36
N TRP A 70 0.37 13.01 2.32
CA TRP A 70 0.84 11.72 1.83
C TRP A 70 1.28 11.77 0.36
N ARG A 71 0.48 12.41 -0.49
CA ARG A 71 0.81 12.61 -1.91
C ARG A 71 2.11 13.40 -2.08
N THR A 72 2.32 14.43 -1.25
CA THR A 72 3.57 15.23 -1.27
C THR A 72 4.77 14.37 -0.90
N ALA A 73 4.68 13.60 0.19
CA ALA A 73 5.76 12.73 0.65
C ALA A 73 6.16 11.68 -0.42
N ILE A 74 5.17 11.07 -1.09
CA ILE A 74 5.41 10.10 -2.18
C ILE A 74 6.13 10.78 -3.35
N ASN A 75 5.70 11.99 -3.74
CA ASN A 75 6.32 12.73 -4.84
C ASN A 75 7.76 13.14 -4.53
N GLU A 76 8.05 13.52 -3.28
CA GLU A 76 9.41 13.83 -2.83
C GLU A 76 10.30 12.60 -2.85
N HIS A 77 9.79 11.46 -2.38
CA HIS A 77 10.49 10.19 -2.43
C HIS A 77 10.80 9.78 -3.88
N ASP A 78 9.85 9.90 -4.81
CA ASP A 78 10.10 9.60 -6.24
C ASP A 78 11.18 10.51 -6.82
N LYS A 79 11.12 11.83 -6.58
CA LYS A 79 12.18 12.77 -7.00
C LYS A 79 13.55 12.37 -6.46
N MET A 80 13.62 11.97 -5.19
CA MET A 80 14.85 11.47 -4.59
C MET A 80 15.35 10.24 -5.35
N MET A 81 14.51 9.24 -5.57
CA MET A 81 14.88 8.02 -6.30
C MET A 81 15.34 8.28 -7.74
N GLN A 82 14.70 9.23 -8.44
CA GLN A 82 15.13 9.64 -9.77
C GLN A 82 16.50 10.32 -9.76
N ASN A 83 16.77 11.19 -8.78
CA ASN A 83 18.07 11.84 -8.62
C ASN A 83 19.17 10.82 -8.28
N TRP A 84 18.88 9.88 -7.39
CA TRP A 84 19.77 8.77 -7.06
C TRP A 84 20.11 7.93 -8.29
N ARG A 85 19.12 7.58 -9.11
CA ARG A 85 19.32 6.88 -10.39
C ARG A 85 20.25 7.65 -11.32
N LYS A 86 20.01 8.95 -11.54
CA LYS A 86 20.84 9.79 -12.41
C LYS A 86 22.29 9.85 -11.92
N THR A 87 22.51 10.02 -10.62
CA THR A 87 23.85 10.03 -10.02
C THR A 87 24.56 8.70 -10.23
N TRP A 88 23.85 7.59 -9.98
CA TRP A 88 24.37 6.24 -10.19
C TRP A 88 24.79 5.99 -11.65
N GLU A 89 23.92 6.35 -12.61
CA GLU A 89 24.21 6.22 -14.05
C GLU A 89 25.38 7.12 -14.50
N SER A 90 25.51 8.32 -13.93
CA SER A 90 26.61 9.25 -14.20
C SER A 90 27.95 8.74 -13.68
N CYS A 91 27.99 8.17 -12.46
CA CYS A 91 29.19 7.51 -11.93
C CYS A 91 29.61 6.32 -12.79
N ASN A 92 28.66 5.53 -13.28
CA ASN A 92 28.95 4.40 -14.15
C ASN A 92 29.55 4.85 -15.51
N LYS A 93 29.04 5.94 -16.09
CA LYS A 93 29.59 6.55 -17.30
C LYS A 93 30.97 7.20 -17.10
N LYS A 94 31.26 7.75 -15.92
CA LYS A 94 32.59 8.30 -15.62
C LYS A 94 33.65 7.22 -15.45
N ASN A 95 33.29 6.06 -14.92
CA ASN A 95 34.17 4.89 -14.87
C ASN A 95 34.49 4.30 -16.25
N SER A 96 33.72 4.61 -17.31
CA SER A 96 34.06 4.24 -18.69
C SER A 96 34.98 5.25 -19.40
N CYS A 97 35.30 6.41 -18.80
CA CYS A 97 36.15 7.45 -19.41
C CYS A 97 37.46 7.72 -18.64
N LEU A 98 37.93 6.79 -17.81
CA LEU A 98 39.25 6.86 -17.18
C LEU A 98 40.00 5.54 -17.38
N CYS A 99 40.40 5.30 -18.62
CA CYS A 99 41.47 4.37 -19.00
C CYS A 99 42.14 4.86 -20.29
N THR A 100 42.93 5.92 -20.18
CA THR A 100 44.10 6.08 -21.06
C THR A 100 45.32 5.99 -20.16
N LYS A 101 45.92 4.80 -20.14
CA LYS A 101 47.35 4.66 -19.85
C LYS A 101 48.07 5.23 -21.06
N GLU A 102 48.79 6.34 -20.86
CA GLU A 102 50.20 6.60 -21.22
C GLU A 102 50.55 8.05 -20.88
#